data_AF-A0A7Y8HCV6-F1
#
_entry.id   AF-A0A7Y8HCV6-F1
#
_cell.length_a   1.000
_cell.length_b   1.000
_cell.length_c   1.000
_cell.angle_alpha   90.00
_cell.angle_beta   90.00
_cell.angle_gamma   90.00
#
_symmetry.space_group_name_H-M   'P 1'
#
loop_
_entity.id
_entity.type
_entity.pdbx_description
1 polymer ?
#
loop_
_entity_poly.entity_id
_entity_poly.type
_entity_poly.pdbx_seq_one_letter_code
_entity_poly.pdbx_strand_id
1 'polypeptide(L)'
;MKRGVFLFSLAFVILGFDLGCVQWHPPGPPQAPIILFVVKWDGKVIPGITQISALHRKTEVVEHRTGDDSNLIRRSPGKTEYQPIVLKRPRTGDQEFERWANLVWVLGAGQGREMSLKNYRKDLCIEMREDTGRLLMAFRAYRCWPSGYVALSESRAEQKSAALEILVLEHEGWERDEAN
;
A
#
# COMPACT_ATOMS: atom_id res chain seq x y z
N MET A 1 -9.79 48.62 -45.10
CA MET A 1 -10.32 47.28 -45.48
C MET A 1 -11.18 46.77 -44.32
N LYS A 2 -12.21 45.98 -44.65
CA LYS A 2 -13.51 45.83 -43.97
C LYS A 2 -13.49 45.32 -42.51
N ARG A 3 -14.45 45.85 -41.74
CA ARG A 3 -14.96 45.43 -40.43
C ARG A 3 -15.60 44.02 -40.51
N GLY A 4 -15.62 43.30 -39.38
CA GLY A 4 -16.38 42.05 -39.22
C GLY A 4 -16.78 41.81 -37.77
N VAL A 5 -17.81 42.54 -37.32
CA VAL A 5 -18.57 42.26 -36.10
C VAL A 5 -19.54 41.12 -36.41
N PHE A 6 -19.55 40.05 -35.62
CA PHE A 6 -20.63 39.07 -35.63
C PHE A 6 -21.41 39.17 -34.32
N LEU A 7 -22.48 39.95 -34.35
CA LEU A 7 -23.63 39.79 -33.47
C LEU A 7 -24.39 38.53 -33.93
N PHE A 8 -24.66 37.60 -33.01
CA PHE A 8 -25.80 36.70 -33.14
C PHE A 8 -26.77 37.01 -32.00
N SER A 9 -27.86 37.66 -32.40
CA SER A 9 -29.08 37.89 -31.63
C SER A 9 -30.19 37.10 -32.31
N LEU A 10 -30.89 36.23 -31.58
CA LEU A 10 -32.32 35.90 -31.69
C LEU A 10 -32.63 34.77 -30.69
N ALA A 11 -33.31 35.08 -29.59
CA ALA A 11 -34.77 35.00 -29.46
C ALA A 11 -35.27 33.56 -29.24
N PHE A 12 -35.35 33.14 -27.98
CA PHE A 12 -36.19 32.03 -27.57
C PHE A 12 -37.57 32.59 -27.21
N VAL A 13 -38.55 32.22 -28.04
CA VAL A 13 -39.96 32.56 -27.90
C VAL A 13 -40.53 31.81 -26.70
N ILE A 14 -41.19 32.56 -25.82
CA ILE A 14 -41.94 32.08 -24.67
C ILE A 14 -43.24 31.46 -25.19
N LEU A 15 -43.32 30.13 -25.20
CA LEU A 15 -44.58 29.39 -25.15
C LEU A 15 -44.68 28.78 -23.76
N GLY A 16 -45.72 29.19 -23.04
CA GLY A 16 -45.96 28.83 -21.64
C GLY A 16 -46.09 27.32 -21.45
N PHE A 17 -45.07 26.75 -20.83
CA PHE A 17 -45.15 25.60 -19.96
C PHE A 17 -44.24 25.93 -18.77
N ASP A 18 -44.84 26.07 -17.59
CA ASP A 18 -44.16 26.33 -16.33
C ASP A 18 -43.46 25.04 -15.85
N LEU A 19 -42.56 24.52 -16.69
CA LEU A 19 -41.64 23.45 -16.34
C LEU A 19 -40.43 24.14 -15.72
N GLY A 20 -40.44 24.18 -14.39
CA GLY A 20 -39.42 24.82 -13.58
C GLY A 20 -38.02 24.60 -14.16
N CYS A 21 -37.34 25.72 -14.38
CA CYS A 21 -35.95 25.76 -14.81
C CYS A 21 -35.10 25.02 -13.76
N VAL A 22 -34.90 23.71 -13.93
CA VAL A 22 -34.01 22.93 -13.09
C VAL A 22 -32.60 23.43 -13.39
N GLN A 23 -32.10 24.25 -12.48
CA GLN A 23 -30.80 24.88 -12.58
C GLN A 23 -29.73 23.79 -12.73
N TRP A 24 -29.20 23.63 -13.95
CA TRP A 24 -28.17 22.64 -14.26
C TRP A 24 -26.93 22.98 -13.43
N HIS A 25 -26.62 22.13 -12.46
CA HIS A 25 -25.32 22.14 -11.80
C HIS A 25 -24.44 21.13 -12.53
N PRO A 26 -23.25 21.53 -13.02
CA PRO A 26 -22.30 20.56 -13.54
C PRO A 26 -22.02 19.52 -12.43
N PRO A 27 -21.99 18.22 -12.74
CA PRO A 27 -21.53 17.24 -11.77
C PRO A 27 -20.13 17.69 -11.31
N GLY A 28 -19.92 17.68 -9.99
CA GLY A 28 -18.61 17.98 -9.43
C GLY A 28 -17.53 17.09 -10.05
N PRO A 29 -16.25 17.48 -9.95
CA PRO A 29 -15.17 16.66 -10.48
C PRO A 29 -15.32 15.23 -9.96
N PRO A 30 -15.08 14.20 -10.79
CA PRO A 30 -15.16 12.81 -10.34
C PRO A 30 -14.30 12.65 -9.10
N GLN A 31 -14.93 12.26 -8.00
CA GLN A 31 -14.21 11.97 -6.76
C GLN A 31 -13.36 10.72 -7.01
N ALA A 32 -12.09 10.77 -6.65
CA ALA A 32 -11.23 9.60 -6.76
C ALA A 32 -11.86 8.46 -5.93
N PRO A 33 -11.91 7.23 -6.47
CA PRO A 33 -12.49 6.10 -5.74
C PRO A 33 -11.70 5.88 -4.45
N ILE A 34 -12.42 5.51 -3.39
CA ILE A 34 -11.78 5.12 -2.13
C ILE A 34 -11.07 3.79 -2.38
N ILE A 35 -9.76 3.78 -2.15
CA ILE A 35 -8.95 2.58 -2.25
C ILE A 35 -8.85 1.94 -0.87
N LEU A 36 -9.32 0.71 -0.78
CA LEU A 36 -9.13 -0.17 0.37
C LEU A 36 -7.95 -1.09 0.10
N PHE A 37 -7.29 -1.56 1.15
CA PHE A 37 -6.30 -2.61 1.03
C PHE A 37 -6.60 -3.76 1.98
N VAL A 38 -6.29 -4.97 1.54
CA VAL A 38 -6.49 -6.21 2.28
C VAL A 38 -5.18 -6.98 2.25
N VAL A 39 -4.71 -7.40 3.42
CA VAL A 39 -3.51 -8.26 3.51
C VAL A 39 -3.94 -9.66 3.91
N LYS A 40 -3.33 -10.65 3.26
CA LYS A 40 -3.56 -12.06 3.51
C LYS A 40 -2.23 -12.80 3.70
N TRP A 41 -2.20 -13.78 4.58
CA TRP A 41 -1.17 -14.82 4.64
C TRP A 41 -1.82 -16.15 4.97
N ASP A 42 -1.21 -17.26 4.55
CA ASP A 42 -1.77 -18.61 4.68
C ASP A 42 -3.22 -18.73 4.15
N GLY A 43 -3.56 -17.93 3.12
CA GLY A 43 -4.91 -17.85 2.56
C GLY A 43 -5.95 -17.14 3.44
N LYS A 44 -5.56 -16.59 4.59
CA LYS A 44 -6.45 -15.91 5.54
C LYS A 44 -6.29 -14.39 5.47
N VAL A 45 -7.42 -13.69 5.45
CA VAL A 45 -7.47 -12.22 5.56
C VAL A 45 -7.15 -11.81 6.99
N ILE A 46 -6.30 -10.81 7.14
CA ILE A 46 -5.91 -10.28 8.43
C ILE A 46 -6.70 -9.00 8.72
N PRO A 47 -7.54 -9.00 9.75
CA PRO A 47 -8.43 -7.88 10.01
C PRO A 47 -7.69 -6.68 10.59
N GLY A 48 -8.25 -5.50 10.34
CA GLY A 48 -7.90 -4.28 11.06
C GLY A 48 -6.58 -3.61 10.68
N ILE A 49 -5.93 -4.03 9.58
CA ILE A 49 -4.73 -3.34 9.11
C ILE A 49 -5.13 -1.95 8.60
N THR A 50 -4.56 -0.92 9.22
CA THR A 50 -4.85 0.49 8.93
C THR A 50 -3.71 1.19 8.21
N GLN A 51 -2.50 0.61 8.25
CA GLN A 51 -1.36 1.14 7.52
C GLN A 51 -0.45 0.01 7.04
N ILE A 52 0.05 0.16 5.81
CA ILE A 52 1.12 -0.63 5.24
C ILE A 52 2.24 0.31 4.78
N SER A 53 3.51 -0.09 4.92
CA SER A 53 4.62 0.64 4.31
C SER A 53 4.64 0.46 2.79
N ALA A 54 5.47 1.24 2.10
CA ALA A 54 5.68 1.07 0.68
C ALA A 54 6.36 -0.26 0.36
N LEU A 55 5.92 -0.93 -0.71
CA LEU A 55 6.67 -2.01 -1.35
C LEU A 55 7.85 -1.41 -2.11
N HIS A 56 8.99 -1.26 -1.43
CA HIS A 56 10.12 -0.50 -1.94
C HIS A 56 11.30 -1.42 -2.27
N ARG A 57 11.73 -1.38 -3.53
CA ARG A 57 12.92 -2.05 -4.05
C ARG A 57 13.93 -1.00 -4.49
N LYS A 58 15.18 -1.13 -4.05
CA LYS A 58 16.28 -0.25 -4.43
C LYS A 58 17.38 -1.07 -5.08
N THR A 59 17.88 -0.63 -6.23
CA THR A 59 19.04 -1.21 -6.90
C THR A 59 20.17 -0.18 -6.88
N GLU A 60 21.33 -0.57 -6.37
CA GLU A 60 22.52 0.27 -6.37
C GLU A 60 22.98 0.56 -7.81
N VAL A 61 23.66 1.69 -8.02
CA VAL A 61 24.25 2.05 -9.31
C VAL A 61 25.75 2.10 -9.14
N VAL A 62 26.46 1.20 -9.84
CA VAL A 62 27.91 1.09 -9.83
C VAL A 62 28.47 1.80 -11.06
N GLU A 63 29.37 2.75 -10.83
CA GLU A 63 30.02 3.53 -11.88
C GLU A 63 31.39 2.94 -12.23
N HIS A 64 31.60 2.66 -13.51
CA HIS A 64 32.87 2.21 -14.06
C HIS A 64 33.48 3.30 -14.93
N ARG A 65 34.76 3.61 -14.69
CA ARG A 65 35.59 4.43 -15.58
C ARG A 65 36.54 3.50 -16.34
N THR A 66 36.59 3.65 -17.65
CA THR A 66 37.57 2.98 -18.51
C THR A 66 38.70 3.96 -18.78
N GLY A 67 39.95 3.49 -18.74
CA GLY A 67 41.15 4.33 -18.84
C GLY A 67 41.50 4.83 -20.25
N ASP A 68 40.66 4.54 -21.25
CA ASP A 68 40.74 5.08 -22.59
C ASP A 68 39.78 6.28 -22.68
N ASP A 69 40.22 7.36 -23.32
CA ASP A 69 39.83 8.75 -23.13
C ASP A 69 38.33 9.04 -23.43
N SER A 70 37.46 8.60 -22.54
CA SER A 70 36.02 8.74 -22.62
C SER A 70 35.53 9.50 -21.38
N ASN A 71 35.08 10.74 -21.58
CA ASN A 71 34.32 11.52 -20.58
C ASN A 71 32.94 10.90 -20.24
N LEU A 72 32.63 9.69 -20.75
CA LEU A 72 31.41 8.96 -20.47
C LEU A 72 31.59 8.06 -19.24
N ILE A 73 30.78 8.29 -18.19
CA ILE A 73 30.68 7.39 -17.04
C ILE A 73 29.75 6.24 -17.39
N ARG A 74 30.23 4.99 -17.33
CA ARG A 74 29.38 3.81 -17.52
C ARG A 74 28.73 3.42 -16.19
N ARG A 75 27.41 3.35 -16.17
CA ARG A 75 26.63 2.89 -15.01
C ARG A 75 26.17 1.45 -15.21
N SER A 76 26.22 0.65 -14.16
CA SER A 76 25.73 -0.71 -14.12
C SER A 76 24.91 -0.96 -12.84
N PRO A 77 23.90 -1.84 -12.87
CA PRO A 77 23.14 -2.18 -11.68
C PRO A 77 24.02 -3.00 -10.71
N GLY A 78 24.01 -2.60 -9.44
CA GLY A 78 24.64 -3.30 -8.33
C GLY A 78 23.67 -4.19 -7.56
N LYS A 79 23.87 -4.29 -6.24
CA LYS A 79 23.01 -5.10 -5.38
C LYS A 79 21.59 -4.52 -5.35
N THR A 80 20.60 -5.41 -5.36
CA THR A 80 19.19 -5.05 -5.17
C THR A 80 18.76 -5.43 -3.77
N GLU A 81 18.12 -4.49 -3.09
CA GLU A 81 17.60 -4.66 -1.73
C GLU A 81 16.12 -4.33 -1.70
N TYR A 82 15.39 -5.11 -0.90
CA TYR A 82 13.98 -4.89 -0.62
C TYR A 82 13.84 -4.35 0.79
N GLN A 83 13.09 -3.26 0.94
CA GLN A 83 12.88 -2.64 2.25
C GLN A 83 11.78 -3.35 3.03
N PRO A 84 11.85 -3.37 4.38
CA PRO A 84 10.87 -4.07 5.20
C PRO A 84 9.43 -3.59 4.96
N ILE A 85 8.51 -4.55 5.02
CA ILE A 85 7.07 -4.29 4.99
C ILE A 85 6.61 -4.07 6.43
N VAL A 86 6.07 -2.90 6.73
CA VAL A 86 5.56 -2.55 8.07
C VAL A 86 4.05 -2.56 8.01
N LEU A 87 3.43 -3.43 8.80
CA LEU A 87 1.99 -3.51 8.99
C LEU A 87 1.63 -2.88 10.33
N LYS A 88 0.62 -2.01 10.33
CA LYS A 88 0.05 -1.46 11.56
C LYS A 88 -1.45 -1.70 11.62
N ARG A 89 -1.91 -1.96 12.84
CA ARG A 89 -3.33 -2.08 13.16
C ARG A 89 -3.61 -1.53 14.55
N PRO A 90 -4.85 -1.14 14.88
CA PRO A 90 -5.24 -0.92 16.26
C PRO A 90 -5.03 -2.20 17.09
N ARG A 91 -4.60 -2.05 18.33
CA ARG A 91 -4.51 -3.18 19.25
C ARG A 91 -5.92 -3.68 19.55
N THR A 92 -6.17 -4.95 19.24
CA THR A 92 -7.44 -5.64 19.48
C THR A 92 -7.18 -6.95 20.22
N GLY A 93 -8.21 -7.77 20.43
CA GLY A 93 -8.07 -9.13 20.97
C GLY A 93 -7.50 -10.15 19.97
N ASP A 94 -7.33 -9.78 18.70
CA ASP A 94 -6.69 -10.66 17.71
C ASP A 94 -5.18 -10.76 17.98
N GLN A 95 -4.66 -11.97 18.07
CA GLN A 95 -3.26 -12.23 18.39
C GLN A 95 -2.47 -12.76 17.18
N GLU A 96 -2.94 -12.60 15.94
CA GLU A 96 -2.23 -13.18 14.78
C GLU A 96 -0.82 -12.60 14.59
N PHE A 97 -0.62 -11.29 14.81
CA PHE A 97 0.71 -10.67 14.77
C PHE A 97 1.62 -11.26 15.85
N GLU A 98 1.13 -11.33 17.09
CA GLU A 98 1.84 -11.89 18.24
C GLU A 98 2.18 -13.38 18.04
N ARG A 99 1.21 -14.18 17.60
CA ARG A 99 1.39 -15.61 17.30
C ARG A 99 2.49 -15.81 16.26
N TRP A 100 2.50 -14.99 15.21
CA TRP A 100 3.52 -15.12 14.18
C TRP A 100 4.90 -14.66 14.66
N ALA A 101 4.99 -13.51 15.35
CA ALA A 101 6.25 -13.05 15.94
C ALA A 101 6.84 -14.10 16.91
N ASN A 102 5.98 -14.73 17.70
CA ASN A 102 6.34 -15.80 18.63
C ASN A 102 6.81 -17.10 17.93
N LEU A 103 6.60 -17.28 16.62
CA LEU A 103 7.21 -18.40 15.90
C LEU A 103 8.70 -18.18 15.64
N VAL A 104 9.16 -16.92 15.59
CA VAL A 104 10.58 -16.60 15.37
C VAL A 104 11.35 -16.74 16.68
N TRP A 105 10.84 -16.15 17.76
CA TRP A 105 11.46 -16.23 19.08
C TRP A 105 10.47 -15.86 20.20
N VAL A 106 10.61 -16.47 21.37
CA VAL A 106 9.82 -16.20 22.59
C VAL A 106 10.77 -16.18 23.78
N LEU A 107 10.55 -15.23 24.70
CA LEU A 107 11.30 -15.14 25.94
C LEU A 107 11.14 -16.42 26.77
N GLY A 108 12.25 -17.06 27.16
CA GLY A 108 12.24 -18.31 27.94
C GLY A 108 12.18 -19.59 27.10
N ALA A 109 12.22 -19.48 25.76
CA ALA A 109 12.57 -20.60 24.90
C ALA A 109 14.03 -21.00 25.21
N GLY A 110 14.22 -22.13 25.91
CA GLY A 110 15.55 -22.63 26.23
C GLY A 110 16.39 -22.87 24.97
N GLN A 111 17.72 -22.83 25.11
CA GLN A 111 18.66 -23.14 24.03
C GLN A 111 18.32 -24.52 23.43
N GLY A 112 17.91 -24.56 22.15
CA GLY A 112 17.44 -25.78 21.47
C GLY A 112 15.93 -26.02 21.44
N ARG A 113 15.10 -25.15 22.04
CA ARG A 113 13.65 -25.05 21.77
C ARG A 113 13.39 -23.98 20.70
N GLU A 114 14.19 -23.98 19.65
CA GLU A 114 13.96 -23.17 18.45
C GLU A 114 12.60 -23.57 17.88
N MET A 115 11.60 -22.77 18.24
CA MET A 115 10.19 -23.04 18.01
C MET A 115 9.96 -23.21 16.53
N SER A 116 9.54 -24.40 16.12
CA SER A 116 9.11 -24.73 14.76
C SER A 116 9.85 -23.95 13.65
N LEU A 117 11.20 -24.05 13.61
CA LEU A 117 12.03 -23.51 12.52
C LEU A 117 11.53 -23.91 11.13
N LYS A 118 10.71 -24.96 11.06
CA LYS A 118 10.24 -25.53 9.81
C LYS A 118 9.40 -24.55 8.98
N ASN A 119 8.59 -23.66 9.56
CA ASN A 119 7.60 -22.87 8.79
C ASN A 119 7.24 -21.47 9.38
N TYR A 120 8.19 -20.70 9.92
CA TYR A 120 7.87 -19.30 10.33
C TYR A 120 7.75 -18.33 9.14
N ARG A 121 8.15 -18.75 7.94
CA ARG A 121 8.07 -17.94 6.72
C ARG A 121 6.73 -18.11 6.04
N LYS A 122 6.15 -17.01 5.55
CA LYS A 122 4.85 -17.00 4.86
C LYS A 122 4.91 -16.11 3.64
N ASP A 123 4.14 -16.44 2.62
CA ASP A 123 3.86 -15.52 1.53
C ASP A 123 2.73 -14.57 1.94
N LEU A 124 2.86 -13.29 1.58
CA LEU A 124 1.83 -12.28 1.76
C LEU A 124 1.18 -11.97 0.42
N CYS A 125 -0.14 -11.83 0.44
CA CYS A 125 -0.90 -11.22 -0.64
C CYS A 125 -1.46 -9.88 -0.16
N ILE A 126 -1.09 -8.80 -0.85
CA ILE A 126 -1.53 -7.43 -0.57
C ILE A 126 -2.42 -7.00 -1.73
N GLU A 127 -3.71 -6.89 -1.48
CA GLU A 127 -4.71 -6.54 -2.47
C GLU A 127 -5.14 -5.10 -2.28
N MET A 128 -5.14 -4.30 -3.35
CA MET A 128 -5.85 -3.03 -3.43
C MET A 128 -7.22 -3.26 -4.07
N ARG A 129 -8.26 -2.76 -3.42
CA ARG A 129 -9.66 -2.93 -3.80
C ARG A 129 -10.37 -1.59 -3.86
N GLU A 130 -11.40 -1.51 -4.69
CA GLU A 130 -12.38 -0.43 -4.60
C GLU A 130 -13.30 -0.65 -3.40
N ASP A 131 -14.05 0.39 -3.03
CA ASP A 131 -15.11 0.35 -2.05
C ASP A 131 -16.23 -0.65 -2.40
N THR A 132 -16.47 -0.88 -3.70
CA THR A 132 -17.38 -1.93 -4.21
C THR A 132 -16.86 -3.36 -4.00
N GLY A 133 -15.62 -3.51 -3.53
CA GLY A 133 -14.96 -4.80 -3.31
C GLY A 133 -14.22 -5.35 -4.53
N ARG A 134 -14.29 -4.67 -5.69
CA ARG A 134 -13.56 -5.05 -6.91
C ARG A 134 -12.05 -5.02 -6.66
N LEU A 135 -11.35 -6.09 -7.05
CA LEU A 135 -9.89 -6.14 -6.99
C LEU A 135 -9.30 -5.26 -8.09
N LEU A 136 -8.47 -4.29 -7.71
CA LEU A 136 -7.77 -3.39 -8.64
C LEU A 136 -6.39 -3.93 -8.98
N MET A 137 -5.67 -4.38 -7.95
CA MET A 137 -4.29 -4.84 -8.06
C MET A 137 -3.97 -5.73 -6.87
N ALA A 138 -3.11 -6.73 -7.08
CA ALA A 138 -2.52 -7.48 -5.99
C ALA A 138 -1.00 -7.52 -6.14
N PHE A 139 -0.33 -7.61 -4.99
CA PHE A 139 1.10 -7.88 -4.89
C PHE A 139 1.29 -9.14 -4.06
N ARG A 140 2.25 -9.96 -4.46
CA ARG A 140 2.68 -11.12 -3.70
C ARG A 140 4.08 -10.89 -3.18
N ALA A 141 4.24 -10.83 -1.87
CA ALA A 141 5.54 -10.76 -1.21
C ALA A 141 5.94 -12.14 -0.70
N TYR A 142 7.22 -12.50 -0.91
CA TYR A 142 7.67 -13.88 -0.79
C TYR A 142 8.48 -14.14 0.46
N ARG A 143 8.21 -15.31 1.06
CA ARG A 143 8.95 -15.85 2.20
C ARG A 143 9.15 -14.83 3.32
N CYS A 144 8.14 -14.03 3.62
CA CYS A 144 8.20 -12.99 4.64
C CYS A 144 8.36 -13.58 6.05
N TRP A 145 9.03 -12.85 6.94
CA TRP A 145 9.14 -13.21 8.35
C TRP A 145 9.15 -11.98 9.26
N PRO A 146 8.61 -12.09 10.50
CA PRO A 146 8.73 -11.06 11.51
C PRO A 146 10.20 -10.78 11.85
N SER A 147 10.60 -9.52 11.72
CA SER A 147 11.89 -9.01 12.20
C SER A 147 11.74 -8.01 13.36
N GLY A 148 10.53 -7.50 13.56
CA GLY A 148 10.20 -6.63 14.68
C GLY A 148 8.71 -6.71 15.00
N TYR A 149 8.39 -6.61 16.28
CA TYR A 149 7.01 -6.61 16.76
C TYR A 149 6.86 -5.65 17.93
N VAL A 150 5.91 -4.72 17.82
CA VAL A 150 5.51 -3.80 18.87
C VAL A 150 4.10 -4.19 19.29
N ALA A 151 3.99 -4.86 20.43
CA ALA A 151 2.70 -5.33 20.96
C ALA A 151 1.77 -4.19 21.37
N LEU A 152 2.34 -3.08 21.84
CA LEU A 152 1.63 -1.88 22.25
C LEU A 152 2.49 -0.66 21.95
N SER A 153 2.04 0.18 21.01
CA SER A 153 2.68 1.46 20.75
C SER A 153 2.48 2.42 21.92
N GLU A 154 3.34 3.43 22.04
CA GLU A 154 3.16 4.50 23.01
C GLU A 154 1.76 5.13 22.86
N SER A 155 0.94 4.98 23.89
CA SER A 155 -0.38 5.59 24.00
C SER A 155 -0.46 6.27 25.37
N ARG A 156 -0.83 7.55 25.39
CA ARG A 156 -1.00 8.30 26.64
C ARG A 156 -2.47 8.29 27.03
N ALA A 157 -2.77 8.04 28.31
CA ALA A 157 -4.15 8.03 28.83
C ALA A 157 -4.89 9.36 28.57
N GLU A 158 -4.15 10.47 28.47
CA GLU A 158 -4.68 11.82 28.27
C GLU A 158 -4.96 12.16 26.79
N GLN A 159 -4.45 11.36 25.83
CA GLN A 159 -4.60 11.60 24.41
C GLN A 159 -5.56 10.58 23.80
N LYS A 160 -6.50 11.07 22.98
CA LYS A 160 -7.43 10.21 22.24
C LYS A 160 -6.72 9.61 21.01
N SER A 161 -5.73 8.76 21.24
CA SER A 161 -5.10 7.93 20.23
C SER A 161 -5.34 6.45 20.54
N ALA A 162 -5.74 5.68 19.53
CA ALA A 162 -5.86 4.24 19.69
C ALA A 162 -4.46 3.65 19.80
N ALA A 163 -4.24 2.77 20.78
CA ALA A 163 -3.00 2.02 20.86
C ALA A 163 -2.84 1.15 19.60
N LEU A 164 -1.65 1.16 19.00
CA LEU A 164 -1.34 0.45 17.78
C LEU A 164 -0.47 -0.77 18.09
N GLU A 165 -0.64 -1.78 17.25
CA GLU A 165 0.21 -2.94 17.14
C GLU A 165 0.97 -2.83 15.81
N ILE A 166 2.28 -3.07 15.83
CA ILE A 166 3.15 -2.92 14.65
C ILE A 166 3.91 -4.21 14.42
N LEU A 167 3.86 -4.71 13.19
CA LEU A 167 4.65 -5.86 12.74
C LEU A 167 5.57 -5.42 11.60
N VAL A 168 6.88 -5.62 11.77
CA VAL A 168 7.90 -5.38 10.75
C VAL A 168 8.27 -6.72 10.15
N LEU A 169 8.19 -6.80 8.82
CA LEU A 169 8.43 -7.99 8.04
C LEU A 169 9.62 -7.79 7.12
N GLU A 170 10.61 -8.66 7.24
CA GLU A 170 11.61 -8.88 6.20
C GLU A 170 11.07 -9.86 5.17
N HIS A 171 11.57 -9.78 3.94
CA HIS A 171 11.09 -10.61 2.84
C HIS A 171 12.13 -10.73 1.72
N GLU A 172 11.92 -11.68 0.80
CA GLU A 172 12.88 -11.98 -0.29
C GLU A 172 12.48 -11.37 -1.64
N GLY A 173 11.65 -10.35 -1.58
CA GLY A 173 11.09 -9.67 -2.75
C GLY A 173 9.58 -9.77 -2.84
N TRP A 174 9.04 -9.14 -3.87
CA TRP A 174 7.63 -9.12 -4.20
C TRP A 174 7.46 -8.99 -5.71
N GLU A 175 6.30 -9.41 -6.21
CA GLU A 175 5.87 -9.18 -7.57
C GLU A 175 4.44 -8.66 -7.60
N ARG A 176 4.09 -8.00 -8.70
CA ARG A 176 2.70 -7.68 -9.00
C ARG A 176 2.04 -8.94 -9.53
N ASP A 177 0.85 -9.26 -9.02
CA ASP A 177 0.05 -10.33 -9.59
C ASP A 177 -0.54 -9.86 -10.92
N GLU A 178 -0.12 -10.49 -12.02
CA GLU A 178 -0.57 -10.18 -13.38
C GLU A 178 -1.75 -11.07 -13.81
N ALA A 179 -2.15 -12.04 -13.00
CA ALA A 179 -3.20 -13.00 -13.35
C ALA A 179 -4.64 -12.44 -13.24
N ASN A 180 -4.78 -11.12 -13.11
CA ASN A 180 -6.05 -10.45 -12.81
C ASN A 180 -6.33 -9.24 -13.70
#